data_AF-A0A5D2W9K8-F1
#
_entry.id   AF-A0A5D2W9K8-F1
#
_cell.length_a   1.000
_cell.length_b   1.000
_cell.length_c   1.000
_cell.angle_alpha   90.00
_cell.angle_beta   90.00
_cell.angle_gamma   90.00
#
_symmetry.space_group_name_H-M   'P 1'
#
loop_
_entity.id
_entity.type
_entity.pdbx_description
1 polymer ?
#
loop_
_entity_poly.entity_id
_entity_poly.type
_entity_poly.pdbx_seq_one_letter_code
_entity_poly.pdbx_strand_id
1 'polypeptide(L)' 'MPTIKQLIRNPRQPIRNVTKFIALGGCPHRRGTCTRVYVRLVQIMG' A
#
# COMPACT_ATOMS: atom_id res chain seq x y z
N MET A 1 17.23 -20.34 -15.83
CA MET A 1 17.01 -21.18 -14.63
C MET A 1 18.26 -21.09 -13.76
N PRO A 2 18.18 -20.62 -12.50
CA PRO A 2 19.35 -20.54 -11.63
C PRO A 2 19.77 -21.94 -11.14
N THR A 3 21.08 -22.18 -11.06
CA THR A 3 21.69 -23.40 -10.53
C THR A 3 21.73 -23.38 -9.00
N ILE A 4 21.86 -24.55 -8.35
CA ILE A 4 21.92 -24.64 -6.88
C ILE A 4 23.09 -23.82 -6.29
N LYS A 5 24.26 -23.82 -6.93
CA LYS A 5 25.41 -23.00 -6.50
C LYS A 5 25.15 -21.49 -6.57
N GLN A 6 24.23 -21.03 -7.43
CA GLN A 6 23.79 -19.63 -7.49
C GLN A 6 22.82 -19.31 -6.36
N LEU A 7 21.91 -20.23 -6.01
CA LEU A 7 20.96 -20.06 -4.91
C LEU A 7 21.63 -20.13 -3.53
N ILE A 8 22.68 -20.93 -3.37
CA ILE A 8 23.50 -20.98 -2.13
C ILE A 8 24.21 -19.64 -1.90
N ARG A 9 24.75 -19.03 -2.97
CA ARG A 9 25.44 -17.73 -2.87
C ARG A 9 24.47 -16.56 -2.77
N ASN A 10 23.37 -16.61 -3.52
CA ASN A 10 22.34 -15.59 -3.59
C ASN A 10 20.96 -16.24 -3.41
N PRO A 11 20.47 -16.36 -2.17
CA PRO A 11 19.14 -16.90 -1.92
C PRO A 11 18.07 -15.99 -2.52
N ARG A 12 16.94 -16.58 -2.93
CA ARG A 12 15.79 -15.80 -3.40
C ARG A 12 15.23 -14.97 -2.24
N GLN A 13 15.04 -13.68 -2.49
CA GLN A 13 14.36 -12.81 -1.53
C GLN A 13 12.86 -12.80 -1.82
N PRO A 14 12.01 -12.90 -0.78
CA PRO A 14 10.58 -12.75 -0.96
C PRO A 14 10.25 -11.30 -1.36
N ILE A 15 9.29 -11.14 -2.27
CA ILE A 15 8.77 -9.83 -2.64
C ILE A 15 7.94 -9.30 -1.47
N ARG A 16 8.32 -8.13 -0.94
CA ARG A 16 7.57 -7.47 0.14
C ARG A 16 6.38 -6.74 -0.47
N ASN A 17 5.18 -7.17 -0.13
CA ASN A 17 3.95 -6.51 -0.54
C ASN A 17 3.58 -5.44 0.49
N VAL A 18 3.54 -4.17 0.06
CA VAL A 18 3.09 -3.06 0.90
C VAL A 18 1.65 -2.71 0.53
N THR A 19 0.78 -2.61 1.53
CA THR A 19 -0.61 -2.21 1.32
C THR A 19 -0.69 -0.70 1.08
N LYS A 20 -1.56 -0.28 0.16
CA LYS A 20 -1.80 1.16 -0.09
C LYS A 20 -2.43 1.87 1.11
N PHE A 21 -3.04 1.09 2.02
CA PHE A 21 -3.83 1.59 3.15
C PHE A 21 -3.10 1.42 4.49
N ILE A 22 -1.87 1.90 4.59
CA ILE A 22 -1.03 1.76 5.81
C ILE A 22 -1.71 2.41 7.03
N ALA A 23 -2.42 3.52 6.83
CA ALA A 23 -3.11 4.25 7.90
C ALA A 23 -4.16 3.40 8.65
N LEU A 24 -4.73 2.37 8.00
CA LEU A 24 -5.68 1.45 8.62
C LEU A 24 -5.01 0.40 9.53
N GLY A 25 -3.69 0.20 9.40
CA GLY A 25 -2.88 -0.72 10.20
C GLY A 25 -3.51 -2.09 10.45
N GLY A 26 -4.07 -2.69 9.41
CA GLY A 26 -4.69 -4.03 9.47
C GLY A 26 -6.17 -4.06 9.88
N CYS A 27 -6.76 -2.94 10.27
CA CYS A 27 -8.20 -2.86 10.56
C CYS A 27 -9.00 -2.64 9.26
N PRO A 28 -10.23 -3.18 9.14
CA PRO A 28 -11.08 -2.90 7.98
C PRO A 28 -11.47 -1.41 7.89
N HIS A 29 -11.68 -0.77 9.04
CA HIS A 29 -11.99 0.66 9.15
C HIS A 29 -11.33 1.24 10.41
N ARG A 30 -10.97 2.52 10.38
CA ARG A 30 -10.53 3.29 11.56
C ARG A 30 -11.30 4.60 11.66
N ARG A 31 -11.70 4.96 12.89
CA ARG A 31 -12.34 6.25 13.17
C ARG A 31 -11.29 7.36 13.17
N GLY A 32 -11.65 8.52 12.64
CA GLY A 32 -10.83 9.73 12.65
C GLY A 32 -11.70 10.99 12.69
N THR A 33 -11.12 12.12 13.08
CA THR A 33 -11.78 13.42 13.12
C THR A 33 -11.27 14.31 11.97
N CYS A 34 -12.16 15.10 11.38
CA CYS A 34 -11.79 16.04 10.31
C CYS A 34 -10.99 17.20 10.88
N THR A 35 -9.78 17.44 10.37
CA THR A 35 -8.96 18.60 10.78
C THR A 35 -9.37 19.89 10.09
N ARG A 36 -9.89 19.80 8.86
CA ARG A 36 -10.42 20.92 8.07
C ARG A 36 -11.54 20.44 7.14
N VAL A 37 -12.53 21.30 6.92
CA VAL A 37 -13.66 21.02 6.03
C VAL A 37 -13.64 22.06 4.91
N TYR A 38 -13.45 21.59 3.68
CA TYR A 38 -13.50 22.40 2.48
C TYR A 38 -14.60 21.88 1.56
N VAL A 39 -15.26 22.81 0.86
CA VAL A 39 -16.22 22.48 -0.19
C VAL A 39 -15.52 22.48 -1.54
N ARG A 40 -15.75 21.44 -2.35
CA ARG A 40 -15.29 21.39 -3.74
C ARG A 40 -16.51 21.47 -4.65
N LEU A 41 -16.66 22.58 -5.36
CA LEU A 41 -17.63 22.69 -6.45
C LEU A 41 -17.04 21.97 -7.66
N VAL A 42 -17.36 20.68 -7.81
CA VAL A 42 -17.11 19.96 -9.06
C VAL A 42 -18.20 20.40 -10.02
N GLN A 43 -17.85 21.15 -11.06
CA GLN A 43 -18.77 21.45 -12.15
C GLN A 43 -19.05 20.12 -12.87
N ILE A 44 -20.23 19.57 -12.64
CA ILE A 44 -20.75 18.43 -13.39
C ILE A 44 -21.18 18.99 -14.76
N MET A 45 -20.22 19.20 -15.65
CA MET A 45 -20.47 19.40 -17.07
C MET A 45 -19.59 18.42 -17.84
N GLY A 46 -20.24 17.34 -18.28
CA GLY A 46 -19.74 16.25 -19.09
C GLY A 46 -20.88 15.27 -19.32
#